data_AF-A0A9R1AQ29-F1
#
_entry.id   AF-A0A9R1AQ29-F1
#
_cell.length_a   1.000
_cell.length_b   1.000
_cell.length_c   1.000
_cell.angle_alpha   90.00
_cell.angle_beta   90.00
_cell.angle_gamma   90.00
#
_symmetry.space_group_name_H-M   'P 1'
#
loop_
_entity.id
_entity.type
_entity.pdbx_description
1 polymer ?
#
loop_
_entity_poly.entity_id
_entity_poly.type
_entity_poly.pdbx_seq_one_letter_code
_entity_poly.pdbx_strand_id
1 'polypeptide(L)'
;MREGKVVLCYAPAPPRLSLFTAINFTVAAGARGLIFAQHADNDLDTLDVCDGIMPCVLVDFEIAQRILSYWRLTGNPVVKVSPAMTVVGNKVLSPRVASFSSRGPSPLFPGTLKPDIAAPGVSILAAVRGSYMLLSGTSMACPHVSAVIGLLKSVHPDWSPAMLKSAIITTASVVDRFGMPIQAEGATRKLADPFDFGGGHMDPNRAADPGLVYDVDTGDYIKFLKCTQLGLSLDECEQNQLHLNLPSIVVPNLKDYVLVRRTVMNVGPMEVTYRAVVEAPAGVAFSVVPSVISFTKGGTKSMMFEVAFTARQKVQGGYTFGSLTWQSVATTHLVRIPIAVRTVIQDFVADTS
;
A
#
# COMPACT_ATOMS: atom_id res chain seq x y z
N MET A 1 -31.07 -0.79 28.75
CA MET A 1 -30.83 0.50 28.04
C MET A 1 -32.09 1.36 28.19
N ARG A 2 -31.98 2.69 28.19
CA ARG A 2 -33.13 3.60 28.40
C ARG A 2 -33.62 4.11 27.04
N GLU A 3 -34.88 3.85 26.75
CA GLU A 3 -35.60 4.41 25.60
C GLU A 3 -35.45 5.95 25.56
N GLY A 4 -35.30 6.50 24.36
CA GLY A 4 -35.24 7.96 24.18
C GLY A 4 -33.90 8.62 24.51
N LYS A 5 -32.83 7.86 24.81
CA LYS A 5 -31.50 8.38 25.16
C LYS A 5 -30.45 8.14 24.07
N VAL A 6 -29.37 8.92 24.08
CA VAL A 6 -28.17 8.67 23.28
C VAL A 6 -27.25 7.74 24.08
N VAL A 7 -26.74 6.70 23.44
CA VAL A 7 -25.91 5.66 24.09
C VAL A 7 -24.45 5.83 23.66
N LEU A 8 -23.53 5.77 24.62
CA LEU A 8 -22.09 5.64 24.37
C LEU A 8 -21.69 4.17 24.47
N CYS A 9 -21.22 3.60 23.37
CA CYS A 9 -20.71 2.23 23.29
C CYS A 9 -19.19 2.24 23.10
N TYR A 10 -18.51 1.25 23.69
CA TYR A 10 -17.06 1.06 23.58
C TYR A 10 -16.75 -0.30 22.98
N ALA A 11 -15.90 -0.34 21.96
CA ALA A 11 -15.35 -1.59 21.43
C ALA A 11 -13.82 -1.54 21.48
N PRO A 12 -13.17 -2.17 22.47
CA PRO A 12 -11.72 -2.05 22.71
C PRO A 12 -10.86 -2.76 21.65
N ALA A 13 -11.44 -3.55 20.75
CA ALA A 13 -10.72 -4.21 19.66
C ALA A 13 -11.60 -4.27 18.39
N PRO A 14 -11.01 -4.16 17.18
CA PRO A 14 -11.74 -4.44 15.95
C PRO A 14 -12.21 -5.91 15.95
N PRO A 15 -13.46 -6.15 15.55
CA PRO A 15 -13.82 -6.07 14.14
C PRO A 15 -14.97 -5.10 13.86
N ARG A 16 -15.18 -4.78 12.57
CA ARG A 16 -16.36 -4.05 12.03
C ARG A 16 -17.70 -4.62 12.52
N LEU A 17 -17.73 -5.92 12.79
CA LEU A 17 -18.88 -6.62 13.39
C LEU A 17 -19.33 -5.97 14.70
N SER A 18 -18.41 -5.41 15.50
CA SER A 18 -18.75 -4.75 16.76
C SER A 18 -19.63 -3.52 16.59
N LEU A 19 -19.38 -2.68 15.56
CA LEU A 19 -20.18 -1.50 15.27
C LEU A 19 -21.57 -1.89 14.76
N PHE A 20 -21.64 -2.80 13.78
CA PHE A 20 -22.92 -3.25 13.24
C PHE A 20 -23.81 -3.90 14.32
N THR A 21 -23.23 -4.75 15.16
CA THR A 21 -23.93 -5.35 16.30
C THR A 21 -24.37 -4.29 17.30
N ALA A 22 -23.53 -3.29 17.60
CA ALA A 22 -23.90 -2.20 18.50
C ALA A 22 -25.04 -1.35 17.95
N ILE A 23 -25.06 -1.06 16.65
CA ILE A 23 -26.16 -0.36 15.98
C ILE A 23 -27.46 -1.15 16.18
N ASN A 24 -27.49 -2.44 15.83
CA ASN A 24 -28.69 -3.26 15.95
C ASN A 24 -29.25 -3.32 17.37
N PHE A 25 -28.40 -3.54 18.39
CA PHE A 25 -28.85 -3.56 19.78
C PHE A 25 -29.34 -2.19 20.26
N THR A 26 -28.71 -1.11 19.80
CA THR A 26 -29.09 0.26 20.16
C THR A 26 -30.44 0.64 19.56
N VAL A 27 -30.70 0.24 18.31
CA VAL A 27 -32.00 0.39 17.64
C VAL A 27 -33.08 -0.44 18.36
N ALA A 28 -32.82 -1.72 18.62
CA ALA A 28 -33.77 -2.60 19.32
C ALA A 28 -34.13 -2.09 20.73
N ALA A 29 -33.22 -1.36 21.37
CA ALA A 29 -33.43 -0.74 22.67
C ALA A 29 -34.20 0.60 22.64
N GLY A 30 -34.61 1.10 21.47
CA GLY A 30 -35.32 2.37 21.34
C GLY A 30 -34.47 3.60 21.67
N ALA A 31 -33.16 3.54 21.47
CA ALA A 31 -32.27 4.67 21.66
C ALA A 31 -32.49 5.76 20.58
N ARG A 32 -32.20 7.01 20.93
CA ARG A 32 -32.27 8.18 20.01
C ARG A 32 -30.97 8.47 19.27
N GLY A 33 -29.91 7.73 19.55
CA GLY A 33 -28.62 7.92 18.89
C GLY A 33 -27.52 7.06 19.49
N LEU A 34 -26.45 6.90 18.73
CA LEU A 34 -25.28 6.11 19.09
C LEU A 34 -24.02 6.96 18.98
N ILE A 35 -23.21 6.96 20.04
CA ILE A 35 -21.80 7.37 20.01
C ILE A 35 -20.99 6.10 20.18
N PHE A 36 -20.14 5.78 19.23
CA PHE A 36 -19.36 4.55 19.23
C PHE A 36 -17.87 4.87 19.28
N ALA A 37 -17.23 4.45 20.38
CA ALA A 37 -15.82 4.65 20.63
C ALA A 37 -15.01 3.48 20.05
N GLN A 38 -14.10 3.80 19.12
CA GLN A 38 -13.22 2.83 18.46
C GLN A 38 -11.87 3.47 18.08
N HIS A 39 -10.92 2.66 17.63
CA HIS A 39 -9.73 3.20 16.98
C HIS A 39 -10.12 4.02 15.75
N ALA A 40 -9.42 5.13 15.53
CA ALA A 40 -9.76 6.07 14.47
C ALA A 40 -9.55 5.43 13.07
N ASP A 41 -10.66 5.04 12.44
CA ASP A 41 -10.74 4.53 11.07
C ASP A 41 -11.19 5.64 10.11
N ASN A 42 -10.85 5.52 8.83
CA ASN A 42 -11.29 6.41 7.76
C ASN A 42 -12.40 5.82 6.88
N ASP A 43 -12.77 4.55 7.09
CA ASP A 43 -13.96 3.96 6.46
C ASP A 43 -15.23 4.29 7.26
N LEU A 44 -16.14 5.02 6.62
CA LEU A 44 -17.42 5.45 7.20
C LEU A 44 -18.63 4.74 6.58
N ASP A 45 -18.42 3.85 5.59
CA ASP A 45 -19.50 3.24 4.81
C ASP A 45 -20.47 2.44 5.71
N THR A 46 -19.97 1.89 6.80
CA THR A 46 -20.80 1.17 7.78
C THR A 46 -21.83 2.03 8.51
N LEU A 47 -21.69 3.36 8.48
CA LEU A 47 -22.63 4.28 9.10
C LEU A 47 -23.93 4.45 8.31
N ASP A 48 -23.96 4.02 7.04
CA ASP A 48 -25.17 4.05 6.21
C ASP A 48 -26.32 3.26 6.82
N VAL A 49 -26.02 2.25 7.66
CA VAL A 49 -27.03 1.48 8.42
C VAL A 49 -27.82 2.35 9.41
N CYS A 50 -27.26 3.49 9.82
CA CYS A 50 -27.94 4.43 10.69
C CYS A 50 -28.80 5.46 9.94
N ASP A 51 -28.65 5.56 8.62
CA ASP A 51 -29.35 6.57 7.82
C ASP A 51 -30.87 6.40 7.91
N GLY A 52 -31.58 7.50 8.12
CA GLY A 52 -33.02 7.52 8.38
C GLY A 52 -33.50 6.87 9.69
N ILE A 53 -32.62 6.26 10.50
CA ILE A 53 -32.99 5.59 11.76
C ILE A 53 -32.63 6.43 12.98
N MET A 54 -31.34 6.76 13.14
CA MET A 54 -30.83 7.54 14.27
C MET A 54 -29.45 8.14 13.95
N PRO A 55 -29.04 9.24 14.59
CA PRO A 55 -27.66 9.72 14.48
C PRO A 55 -26.65 8.71 15.04
N CYS A 56 -25.64 8.37 14.25
CA CYS A 56 -24.49 7.59 14.66
C CYS A 56 -23.21 8.43 14.54
N VAL A 57 -22.40 8.44 15.59
CA VAL A 57 -21.15 9.21 15.67
C VAL A 57 -20.02 8.28 16.08
N LEU A 58 -18.97 8.24 15.25
CA LEU A 58 -17.73 7.55 15.60
C LEU A 58 -16.79 8.52 16.29
N VAL A 59 -16.19 8.09 17.40
CA VAL A 59 -15.21 8.87 18.15
C VAL A 59 -14.00 7.99 18.49
N ASP A 60 -12.83 8.62 18.61
CA ASP A 60 -11.68 7.93 19.20
C ASP A 60 -11.86 7.75 20.71
N PHE A 61 -11.03 6.87 21.31
CA PHE A 61 -11.11 6.58 22.73
C PHE A 61 -10.81 7.80 23.62
N GLU A 62 -10.02 8.76 23.16
CA GLU A 62 -9.72 9.96 23.95
C GLU A 62 -10.96 10.85 24.06
N ILE A 63 -11.63 11.11 22.94
CA ILE A 63 -12.91 11.82 22.89
C ILE A 63 -13.96 11.08 23.72
N ALA A 64 -14.03 9.75 23.60
CA ALA A 64 -14.97 8.96 24.38
C ALA A 64 -14.73 9.11 25.90
N GLN A 65 -13.47 9.10 26.36
CA GLN A 65 -13.14 9.33 27.77
C GLN A 65 -13.56 10.74 28.24
N ARG A 66 -13.42 11.76 27.38
CA ARG A 66 -13.92 13.12 27.68
C ARG A 66 -15.43 13.13 27.82
N ILE A 67 -16.16 12.44 26.94
CA ILE A 67 -17.63 12.29 27.01
C ILE A 67 -18.04 11.56 28.31
N LEU A 68 -17.36 10.46 28.64
CA LEU A 68 -17.61 9.70 29.86
C LEU A 68 -17.37 10.53 31.13
N SER A 69 -16.30 11.34 31.12
CA SER A 69 -15.98 12.26 32.23
C SER A 69 -17.06 13.32 32.40
N TYR A 70 -17.51 13.93 31.30
CA TYR A 70 -18.63 14.87 31.32
C TYR A 70 -19.92 14.24 31.87
N TRP A 71 -20.24 13.01 31.47
CA TRP A 71 -21.41 12.29 31.99
C TRP A 71 -21.33 12.10 33.51
N ARG A 72 -20.17 11.67 34.03
CA ARG A 72 -20.00 11.41 35.47
C ARG A 72 -20.10 12.68 36.34
N LEU A 73 -19.68 13.82 35.80
CA LEU A 73 -19.62 15.08 36.54
C LEU A 73 -20.91 15.92 36.45
N THR A 74 -21.84 15.55 35.55
CA THR A 74 -23.04 16.36 35.27
C THR A 74 -24.30 15.60 35.67
N GLY A 75 -25.16 16.21 36.49
CA GLY A 75 -26.41 15.58 36.93
C GLY A 75 -27.40 15.28 35.81
N ASN A 76 -27.42 16.11 34.76
CA ASN A 76 -28.29 15.97 33.58
C ASN A 76 -27.48 16.19 32.28
N PRO A 77 -26.71 15.19 31.83
CA PRO A 77 -25.91 15.33 30.61
C PRO A 77 -26.81 15.44 29.37
N VAL A 78 -26.52 16.44 28.55
CA VAL A 78 -27.13 16.62 27.22
C VAL A 78 -26.06 16.59 26.13
N VAL A 79 -26.43 16.08 24.95
CA VAL A 79 -25.56 16.02 23.76
C VAL A 79 -26.35 16.56 22.56
N LYS A 80 -25.67 17.30 21.70
CA LYS A 80 -26.19 17.76 20.40
C LYS A 80 -25.35 17.12 19.29
N VAL A 81 -25.99 16.38 18.40
CA VAL A 81 -25.37 15.88 17.17
C VAL A 81 -25.80 16.80 16.02
N SER A 82 -24.82 17.34 15.29
CA SER A 82 -25.07 18.22 14.14
C SER A 82 -24.89 17.42 12.84
N PRO A 83 -25.42 17.91 11.70
CA PRO A 83 -25.17 17.29 10.40
C PRO A 83 -23.67 17.14 10.09
N ALA A 84 -23.31 16.09 9.36
CA ALA A 84 -21.94 15.84 8.94
C ALA A 84 -21.42 16.97 8.03
N MET A 85 -20.12 17.27 8.14
CA MET A 85 -19.44 18.24 7.28
C MET A 85 -18.19 17.61 6.68
N THR A 86 -17.90 17.94 5.42
CA THR A 86 -16.65 17.53 4.77
C THR A 86 -15.55 18.52 5.10
N VAL A 87 -14.44 18.02 5.65
CA VAL A 87 -13.23 18.83 5.87
C VAL A 87 -12.25 18.52 4.75
N VAL A 88 -11.76 19.56 4.07
CA VAL A 88 -10.78 19.46 2.98
C VAL A 88 -9.60 20.39 3.23
N GLY A 89 -8.53 20.19 2.46
CA GLY A 89 -7.37 21.09 2.47
C GLY A 89 -6.31 20.72 3.51
N ASN A 90 -5.45 21.69 3.81
CA ASN A 90 -4.13 21.48 4.42
C ASN A 90 -4.14 21.05 5.89
N LYS A 91 -5.31 20.75 6.46
CA LYS A 91 -5.47 20.24 7.84
C LYS A 91 -5.88 18.76 7.88
N VAL A 92 -5.99 18.11 6.71
CA VAL A 92 -6.38 16.70 6.60
C VAL A 92 -5.19 15.85 6.20
N LEU A 93 -4.86 14.87 7.04
CA LEU A 93 -3.78 13.89 6.81
C LEU A 93 -4.16 12.94 5.66
N SER A 94 -3.39 12.99 4.57
CA SER A 94 -3.61 12.21 3.35
C SER A 94 -2.32 12.08 2.50
N PRO A 95 -2.08 10.92 1.85
CA PRO A 95 -2.89 9.70 1.90
C PRO A 95 -2.55 8.85 3.13
N ARG A 96 -3.44 7.90 3.43
CA ARG A 96 -3.24 6.85 4.44
C ARG A 96 -3.75 5.54 3.86
N VAL A 97 -3.08 4.44 4.18
CA VAL A 97 -3.54 3.10 3.76
C VAL A 97 -4.72 2.70 4.62
N ALA A 98 -5.87 2.43 4.00
CA ALA A 98 -7.11 2.10 4.68
C ALA A 98 -7.02 0.78 5.47
N SER A 99 -7.78 0.69 6.56
CA SER A 99 -7.79 -0.48 7.46
C SER A 99 -8.20 -1.77 6.75
N PHE A 100 -9.13 -1.68 5.79
CA PHE A 100 -9.63 -2.79 4.99
C PHE A 100 -8.73 -3.20 3.83
N SER A 101 -7.73 -2.39 3.47
CA SER A 101 -6.85 -2.71 2.33
C SER A 101 -6.08 -3.98 2.65
N SER A 102 -6.22 -5.00 1.81
CA SER A 102 -5.45 -6.25 1.95
C SER A 102 -3.95 -5.97 1.89
N ARG A 103 -3.19 -6.69 2.72
CA ARG A 103 -1.73 -6.51 2.86
C ARG A 103 -0.99 -7.69 2.28
N GLY A 104 0.25 -7.45 1.84
CA GLY A 104 1.19 -8.49 1.48
C GLY A 104 1.77 -9.25 2.68
N PRO A 105 2.65 -10.24 2.45
CA PRO A 105 3.10 -10.71 1.13
C PRO A 105 2.01 -11.48 0.36
N SER A 106 2.24 -11.71 -0.93
CA SER A 106 1.36 -12.58 -1.73
C SER A 106 1.44 -14.03 -1.22
N PRO A 107 0.31 -14.67 -0.86
CA PRO A 107 0.33 -16.06 -0.38
C PRO A 107 0.66 -17.06 -1.49
N LEU A 108 0.33 -16.74 -2.74
CA LEU A 108 0.58 -17.60 -3.90
C LEU A 108 1.96 -17.38 -4.53
N PHE A 109 2.52 -16.16 -4.39
CA PHE A 109 3.76 -15.76 -5.04
C PHE A 109 4.63 -14.96 -4.05
N PRO A 110 5.19 -15.59 -3.01
CA PRO A 110 5.90 -14.89 -1.94
C PRO A 110 7.15 -14.13 -2.41
N GLY A 111 7.74 -14.50 -3.56
CA GLY A 111 8.82 -13.77 -4.22
C GLY A 111 8.36 -12.54 -5.03
N THR A 112 7.08 -12.23 -5.07
CA THR A 112 6.51 -11.07 -5.79
C THR A 112 5.83 -10.12 -4.81
N LEU A 113 6.21 -8.84 -4.87
CA LEU A 113 5.67 -7.83 -3.99
C LEU A 113 4.20 -7.53 -4.31
N LYS A 114 3.34 -7.54 -3.28
CA LYS A 114 1.94 -7.11 -3.37
C LYS A 114 1.52 -6.32 -2.13
N PRO A 115 0.62 -5.32 -2.26
CA PRO A 115 0.07 -4.79 -3.51
C PRO A 115 1.14 -4.08 -4.36
N ASP A 116 0.83 -3.74 -5.62
CA ASP A 116 1.79 -3.05 -6.50
C ASP A 116 1.85 -1.53 -6.25
N ILE A 117 0.68 -0.91 -6.01
CA ILE A 117 0.52 0.54 -5.92
C ILE A 117 -0.71 0.87 -5.06
N ALA A 118 -0.70 2.02 -4.39
CA ALA A 118 -1.86 2.60 -3.71
C ALA A 118 -2.49 3.75 -4.53
N ALA A 119 -3.81 3.85 -4.47
CA ALA A 119 -4.61 4.89 -5.12
C ALA A 119 -5.82 5.27 -4.24
N PRO A 120 -6.51 6.40 -4.51
CA PRO A 120 -7.68 6.82 -3.74
C PRO A 120 -8.81 5.78 -3.81
N GLY A 121 -9.25 5.29 -2.64
CA GLY A 121 -10.29 4.28 -2.55
C GLY A 121 -11.15 4.37 -1.29
N VAL A 122 -11.17 5.50 -0.60
CA VAL A 122 -11.99 5.72 0.60
C VAL A 122 -12.92 6.89 0.33
N SER A 123 -14.22 6.71 0.59
CA SER A 123 -15.28 7.70 0.38
C SER A 123 -15.22 8.35 -1.01
N ILE A 124 -15.14 7.52 -2.04
CA ILE A 124 -15.15 7.95 -3.43
C ILE A 124 -16.59 8.15 -3.90
N LEU A 125 -16.92 9.37 -4.33
CA LEU A 125 -18.24 9.69 -4.89
C LEU A 125 -18.31 9.17 -6.32
N ALA A 126 -19.25 8.26 -6.60
CA ALA A 126 -19.45 7.70 -7.93
C ALA A 126 -20.95 7.50 -8.24
N ALA A 127 -21.26 7.35 -9.53
CA ALA A 127 -22.64 7.14 -9.98
C ALA A 127 -23.14 5.74 -9.64
N VAL A 128 -24.36 5.65 -9.10
CA VAL A 128 -25.06 4.40 -8.78
C VAL A 128 -26.51 4.51 -9.24
N ARG A 129 -26.87 3.81 -10.32
CA ARG A 129 -28.26 3.66 -10.83
C ARG A 129 -29.08 4.98 -10.84
N GLY A 130 -28.58 6.02 -11.49
CA GLY A 130 -29.27 7.32 -11.60
C GLY A 130 -29.10 8.25 -10.40
N SER A 131 -28.26 7.89 -9.43
CA SER A 131 -27.88 8.69 -8.27
C SER A 131 -26.36 8.70 -8.08
N TYR A 132 -25.87 9.30 -7.00
CA TYR A 132 -24.46 9.27 -6.60
C TYR A 132 -24.34 8.78 -5.16
N MET A 133 -23.29 8.02 -4.87
CA MET A 133 -23.02 7.46 -3.55
C MET A 133 -21.53 7.53 -3.25
N LEU A 134 -21.19 7.73 -1.97
CA LEU A 134 -19.82 7.58 -1.47
C LEU A 134 -19.60 6.12 -1.14
N LEU A 135 -18.56 5.52 -1.72
CA LEU A 135 -18.17 4.14 -1.44
C LEU A 135 -16.67 4.03 -1.21
N SER A 136 -16.29 3.08 -0.36
CA SER A 136 -14.92 2.75 0.00
C SER A 136 -14.59 1.32 -0.44
N GLY A 137 -13.36 1.12 -0.88
CA GLY A 137 -12.88 -0.19 -1.29
C GLY A 137 -11.66 -0.10 -2.20
N THR A 138 -10.88 -1.18 -2.23
CA THR A 138 -9.87 -1.36 -3.30
C THR A 138 -10.54 -1.45 -4.68
N SER A 139 -11.81 -1.85 -4.74
CA SER A 139 -12.67 -1.73 -5.92
C SER A 139 -12.83 -0.29 -6.43
N MET A 140 -12.69 0.72 -5.57
CA MET A 140 -12.75 2.14 -5.93
C MET A 140 -11.35 2.69 -6.27
N ALA A 141 -10.29 2.12 -5.67
CA ALA A 141 -8.91 2.43 -6.04
C ALA A 141 -8.53 1.88 -7.43
N CYS A 142 -8.98 0.68 -7.77
CA CYS A 142 -8.71 0.02 -9.05
C CYS A 142 -9.05 0.88 -10.29
N PRO A 143 -10.27 1.46 -10.44
CA PRO A 143 -10.61 2.27 -11.61
C PRO A 143 -9.77 3.55 -11.72
N HIS A 144 -9.28 4.13 -10.61
CA HIS A 144 -8.34 5.25 -10.67
C HIS A 144 -7.01 4.84 -11.31
N VAL A 145 -6.45 3.69 -10.90
CA VAL A 145 -5.23 3.14 -11.52
C VAL A 145 -5.47 2.81 -12.98
N SER A 146 -6.57 2.15 -13.31
CA SER A 146 -6.94 1.81 -14.70
C SER A 146 -7.06 3.04 -15.59
N ALA A 147 -7.68 4.12 -15.09
CA ALA A 147 -7.79 5.37 -15.83
C ALA A 147 -6.41 6.00 -16.10
N VAL A 148 -5.53 6.03 -15.09
CA VAL A 148 -4.16 6.54 -15.24
C VAL A 148 -3.37 5.69 -16.24
N ILE A 149 -3.47 4.37 -16.18
CA ILE A 149 -2.83 3.48 -17.15
C ILE A 149 -3.36 3.72 -18.57
N GLY A 150 -4.67 3.95 -18.74
CA GLY A 150 -5.27 4.31 -20.02
C GLY A 150 -4.70 5.62 -20.58
N LEU A 151 -4.58 6.66 -19.75
CA LEU A 151 -3.97 7.93 -20.13
C LEU A 151 -2.49 7.78 -20.50
N LEU A 152 -1.72 7.03 -19.70
CA LEU A 152 -0.32 6.75 -19.98
C LEU A 152 -0.15 5.98 -21.29
N LYS A 153 -1.06 5.04 -21.62
CA LYS A 153 -1.06 4.33 -22.91
C LYS A 153 -1.37 5.27 -24.07
N SER A 154 -2.17 6.32 -23.88
CA SER A 154 -2.38 7.35 -24.90
C SER A 154 -1.14 8.23 -25.12
N VAL A 155 -0.41 8.57 -24.05
CA VAL A 155 0.83 9.34 -24.12
C VAL A 155 1.97 8.50 -24.71
N HIS A 156 2.01 7.21 -24.37
CA HIS A 156 3.04 6.26 -24.81
C HIS A 156 2.42 5.04 -25.52
N PRO A 157 1.97 5.18 -26.78
CA PRO A 157 1.26 4.11 -27.50
C PRO A 157 2.07 2.81 -27.65
N ASP A 158 3.40 2.90 -27.69
CA ASP A 158 4.28 1.75 -27.91
C ASP A 158 4.70 1.04 -26.61
N TRP A 159 4.38 1.59 -25.44
CA TRP A 159 4.79 0.97 -24.18
C TRP A 159 4.05 -0.33 -23.89
N SER A 160 4.79 -1.32 -23.41
CA SER A 160 4.22 -2.58 -22.93
C SER A 160 3.40 -2.36 -21.65
N PRO A 161 2.50 -3.28 -21.28
CA PRO A 161 1.84 -3.26 -19.97
C PRO A 161 2.84 -3.25 -18.79
N ALA A 162 3.99 -3.93 -18.93
CA ALA A 162 5.03 -3.96 -17.91
C ALA A 162 5.74 -2.59 -17.77
N MET A 163 6.02 -1.90 -18.88
CA MET A 163 6.56 -0.54 -18.85
C MET A 163 5.59 0.45 -18.17
N LEU A 164 4.30 0.38 -18.48
CA LEU A 164 3.27 1.24 -17.86
C LEU A 164 3.14 0.96 -16.35
N LYS A 165 3.12 -0.33 -15.98
CA LYS A 165 3.16 -0.75 -14.58
C LYS A 165 4.42 -0.25 -13.88
N SER A 166 5.58 -0.35 -14.53
CA SER A 166 6.84 0.15 -14.00
C SER A 166 6.76 1.65 -13.76
N ALA A 167 6.27 2.42 -14.72
CA ALA A 167 6.22 3.88 -14.62
C ALA A 167 5.41 4.35 -13.39
N ILE A 168 4.24 3.75 -13.14
CA ILE A 168 3.41 4.13 -11.98
C ILE A 168 4.03 3.70 -10.64
N ILE A 169 4.78 2.59 -10.60
CA ILE A 169 5.41 2.08 -9.38
C ILE A 169 6.65 2.91 -9.05
N THR A 170 7.51 3.16 -10.04
CA THR A 170 8.82 3.77 -9.81
C THR A 170 8.76 5.26 -9.50
N THR A 171 7.64 5.90 -9.82
CA THR A 171 7.41 7.34 -9.62
C THR A 171 6.47 7.64 -8.45
N ALA A 172 5.93 6.61 -7.81
CA ALA A 172 4.99 6.73 -6.70
C ALA A 172 5.60 7.49 -5.50
N SER A 173 4.74 8.22 -4.78
CA SER A 173 5.11 8.89 -3.54
C SER A 173 5.00 7.96 -2.34
N VAL A 174 6.03 7.91 -1.50
CA VAL A 174 6.00 7.23 -0.19
C VAL A 174 5.74 8.18 0.97
N VAL A 175 5.54 9.46 0.68
CA VAL A 175 5.22 10.50 1.66
C VAL A 175 3.82 11.03 1.46
N ASP A 176 3.25 11.50 2.55
CA ASP A 176 2.03 12.26 2.59
C ASP A 176 2.22 13.68 2.06
N ARG A 177 1.11 14.41 2.01
CA ARG A 177 1.11 15.81 1.53
C ARG A 177 1.97 16.78 2.35
N PHE A 178 2.40 16.39 3.56
CA PHE A 178 3.26 17.16 4.44
C PHE A 178 4.72 16.73 4.36
N GLY A 179 5.05 15.79 3.46
CA GLY A 179 6.40 15.24 3.32
C GLY A 179 6.74 14.19 4.38
N MET A 180 5.77 13.73 5.17
CA MET A 180 5.99 12.70 6.19
C MET A 180 5.70 11.31 5.63
N PRO A 181 6.34 10.23 6.11
CA PRO A 181 6.06 8.88 5.63
C PRO A 181 4.56 8.51 5.73
N ILE A 182 4.02 7.88 4.68
CA ILE A 182 2.62 7.43 4.67
C ILE A 182 2.37 6.49 5.86
N GLN A 183 1.20 6.64 6.47
CA GLN A 183 0.76 5.78 7.57
C GLN A 183 -0.26 4.74 7.09
N ALA A 184 -0.27 3.61 7.78
CA ALA A 184 -1.26 2.56 7.62
C ALA A 184 -2.22 2.55 8.81
N GLU A 185 -3.52 2.57 8.52
CA GLU A 185 -4.56 2.32 9.52
C GLU A 185 -4.54 0.85 9.95
N GLY A 186 -4.90 0.62 11.21
CA GLY A 186 -4.92 -0.66 11.89
C GLY A 186 -5.39 -0.46 13.34
N ALA A 187 -5.39 -1.51 14.16
CA ALA A 187 -5.72 -1.38 15.59
C ALA A 187 -4.82 -0.32 16.26
N THR A 188 -3.53 -0.37 15.95
CA THR A 188 -2.60 0.75 16.18
C THR A 188 -2.07 1.21 14.83
N ARG A 189 -2.07 2.53 14.61
CA ARG A 189 -1.44 3.10 13.42
C ARG A 189 0.04 2.76 13.40
N LYS A 190 0.56 2.45 12.22
CA LYS A 190 1.98 2.24 11.98
C LYS A 190 2.43 3.00 10.75
N LEU A 191 3.75 3.13 10.58
CA LEU A 191 4.32 3.53 9.31
C LEU A 191 3.93 2.49 8.25
N ALA A 192 3.47 2.95 7.10
CA ALA A 192 3.14 2.07 6.01
C ALA A 192 4.43 1.56 5.37
N ASP A 193 4.45 0.26 5.09
CA ASP A 193 5.56 -0.42 4.45
C ASP A 193 5.15 -0.90 3.03
N PRO A 194 6.08 -1.41 2.22
CA PRO A 194 5.77 -1.90 0.89
C PRO A 194 4.67 -2.97 0.80
N PHE A 195 4.39 -3.75 1.85
CA PHE A 195 3.25 -4.68 1.85
C PHE A 195 1.92 -3.98 2.11
N ASP A 196 1.92 -2.69 2.44
CA ASP A 196 0.73 -1.87 2.58
C ASP A 196 0.37 -1.12 1.30
N PHE A 197 1.36 -0.56 0.59
CA PHE A 197 1.13 0.34 -0.56
C PHE A 197 1.91 0.00 -1.84
N GLY A 198 2.76 -1.03 -1.82
CA GLY A 198 3.62 -1.35 -2.96
C GLY A 198 4.73 -0.31 -3.21
N GLY A 199 4.70 0.30 -4.39
CA GLY A 199 5.58 1.43 -4.75
C GLY A 199 5.28 2.71 -3.97
N GLY A 200 4.04 2.90 -3.50
CA GLY A 200 3.58 4.12 -2.83
C GLY A 200 2.20 4.56 -3.31
N HIS A 201 1.84 5.82 -3.06
CA HIS A 201 0.68 6.47 -3.65
C HIS A 201 1.01 6.94 -5.08
N MET A 202 0.20 6.55 -6.05
CA MET A 202 0.44 6.86 -7.46
C MET A 202 0.55 8.37 -7.72
N ASP A 203 1.50 8.75 -8.59
CA ASP A 203 1.66 10.12 -9.10
C ASP A 203 1.55 10.09 -10.64
N PRO A 204 0.36 10.39 -11.20
CA PRO A 204 0.13 10.28 -12.64
C PRO A 204 1.04 11.19 -13.48
N ASN A 205 1.36 12.38 -12.98
CA ASN A 205 2.17 13.35 -13.72
C ASN A 205 3.62 12.89 -13.81
N ARG A 206 4.18 12.38 -12.71
CA ARG A 206 5.54 11.83 -12.73
C ARG A 206 5.61 10.54 -13.54
N ALA A 207 4.56 9.70 -13.51
CA ALA A 207 4.51 8.48 -14.29
C ALA A 207 4.48 8.71 -15.81
N ALA A 208 4.07 9.89 -16.28
CA ALA A 208 4.10 10.26 -17.70
C ALA A 208 5.52 10.43 -18.25
N ASP A 209 6.51 10.73 -17.40
CA ASP A 209 7.92 10.79 -17.78
C ASP A 209 8.80 10.21 -16.64
N PRO A 210 8.90 8.87 -16.54
CA PRO A 210 9.55 8.21 -15.42
C PRO A 210 11.08 8.17 -15.56
N GLY A 211 11.66 8.53 -16.71
CA GLY A 211 13.09 8.41 -17.01
C GLY A 211 13.55 6.97 -17.31
N LEU A 212 13.36 6.04 -16.37
CA LEU A 212 13.66 4.60 -16.55
C LEU A 212 12.43 3.73 -16.28
N VAL A 213 12.34 2.62 -17.00
CA VAL A 213 11.34 1.57 -16.79
C VAL A 213 11.95 0.18 -16.71
N TYR A 214 11.29 -0.70 -15.99
CA TYR A 214 11.56 -2.14 -15.91
C TYR A 214 10.55 -2.86 -16.81
N ASP A 215 11.00 -3.25 -18.00
CA ASP A 215 10.18 -4.01 -18.93
C ASP A 215 10.31 -5.52 -18.69
N VAL A 216 9.25 -6.27 -18.98
CA VAL A 216 9.20 -7.73 -18.82
C VAL A 216 8.60 -8.32 -20.08
N ASP A 217 9.34 -9.24 -20.71
CA ASP A 217 8.84 -9.94 -21.89
C ASP A 217 7.75 -10.96 -21.53
N THR A 218 6.81 -11.17 -22.46
CA THR A 218 5.73 -12.15 -22.25
C THR A 218 6.28 -13.57 -22.06
N GLY A 219 7.37 -13.92 -22.75
CA GLY A 219 8.06 -15.19 -22.59
C GLY A 219 8.60 -15.39 -21.17
N ASP A 220 9.02 -14.34 -20.48
CA ASP A 220 9.51 -14.43 -19.10
C ASP A 220 8.37 -14.66 -18.10
N TYR A 221 7.18 -14.07 -18.34
CA TYR A 221 5.97 -14.44 -17.60
C TYR A 221 5.56 -15.89 -17.84
N ILE A 222 5.66 -16.40 -19.08
CA ILE A 222 5.34 -17.80 -19.38
C ILE A 222 6.30 -18.75 -18.66
N LYS A 223 7.62 -18.44 -18.64
CA LYS A 223 8.60 -19.20 -17.87
C LYS A 223 8.25 -19.20 -16.38
N PHE A 224 7.94 -18.03 -15.82
CA PHE A 224 7.51 -17.89 -14.42
C PHE A 224 6.25 -18.71 -14.09
N LEU A 225 5.23 -18.69 -14.96
CA LEU A 225 3.98 -19.44 -14.76
C LEU A 225 4.20 -20.95 -14.85
N LYS A 226 5.01 -21.41 -15.81
CA LYS A 226 5.39 -22.82 -15.91
C LYS A 226 6.08 -23.32 -14.64
N CYS A 227 6.94 -22.50 -14.06
CA CYS A 227 7.60 -22.78 -12.79
C CYS A 227 6.60 -22.87 -11.62
N THR A 228 5.66 -21.94 -11.53
CA THR A 228 4.78 -21.80 -10.35
C THR A 228 3.52 -22.67 -10.38
N GLN A 229 3.00 -23.03 -11.56
CA GLN A 229 1.73 -23.75 -11.70
C GLN A 229 1.85 -25.16 -12.28
N LEU A 230 2.96 -25.50 -12.95
CA LEU A 230 3.11 -26.76 -13.70
C LEU A 230 4.16 -27.72 -13.11
N GLY A 231 4.68 -27.46 -11.91
CA GLY A 231 5.47 -28.43 -11.14
C GLY A 231 6.82 -28.83 -11.75
N LEU A 232 7.44 -27.96 -12.55
CA LEU A 232 8.84 -28.15 -12.95
C LEU A 232 9.78 -27.92 -11.75
N SER A 233 11.01 -28.45 -11.84
CA SER A 233 11.96 -28.59 -10.73
C SER A 233 12.04 -27.35 -9.81
N LEU A 234 11.99 -27.56 -8.48
CA LEU A 234 11.89 -26.49 -7.47
C LEU A 234 13.05 -25.47 -7.54
N ASP A 235 14.27 -25.94 -7.82
CA ASP A 235 15.49 -25.09 -7.80
C ASP A 235 15.56 -24.13 -9.01
N GLU A 236 15.16 -24.57 -10.20
CA GLU A 236 15.08 -23.70 -11.38
C GLU A 236 13.97 -22.65 -11.22
N CYS A 237 12.93 -22.98 -10.46
CA CYS A 237 11.80 -22.09 -10.21
C CYS A 237 12.15 -20.94 -9.27
N GLU A 238 12.84 -21.19 -8.17
CA GLU A 238 13.22 -20.13 -7.22
C GLU A 238 14.08 -19.04 -7.88
N GLN A 239 15.03 -19.44 -8.72
CA GLN A 239 15.85 -18.49 -9.48
C GLN A 239 15.00 -17.67 -10.47
N ASN A 240 14.11 -18.31 -11.22
CA ASN A 240 13.25 -17.62 -12.20
C ASN A 240 12.28 -16.62 -11.54
N GLN A 241 11.80 -16.89 -10.32
CA GLN A 241 10.96 -15.93 -9.58
C GLN A 241 11.74 -14.70 -9.14
N LEU A 242 12.96 -14.89 -8.62
CA LEU A 242 13.84 -13.80 -8.17
C LEU A 242 14.29 -12.89 -9.32
N HIS A 243 14.47 -13.46 -10.51
CA HIS A 243 15.04 -12.76 -11.68
C HIS A 243 14.00 -12.14 -12.63
N LEU A 244 12.70 -12.33 -12.40
CA LEU A 244 11.68 -11.60 -13.16
C LEU A 244 11.90 -10.09 -12.99
N ASN A 245 11.97 -9.35 -14.11
CA ASN A 245 12.40 -7.95 -14.13
C ASN A 245 11.33 -6.97 -13.63
N LEU A 246 10.77 -7.24 -12.46
CA LEU A 246 9.74 -6.43 -11.83
C LEU A 246 10.34 -5.15 -11.20
N PRO A 247 9.57 -4.05 -11.11
CA PRO A 247 9.95 -2.81 -10.42
C PRO A 247 9.86 -2.96 -8.88
N SER A 248 10.29 -4.10 -8.35
CA SER A 248 10.37 -4.42 -6.92
C SER A 248 11.29 -5.63 -6.73
N ILE A 249 11.88 -5.78 -5.55
CA ILE A 249 12.67 -6.97 -5.20
C ILE A 249 12.15 -7.56 -3.89
N VAL A 250 11.81 -8.85 -3.90
CA VAL A 250 11.46 -9.59 -2.68
C VAL A 250 12.40 -10.77 -2.54
N VAL A 251 13.03 -10.90 -1.38
CA VAL A 251 13.85 -12.05 -1.00
C VAL A 251 13.18 -12.71 0.20
N PRO A 252 12.31 -13.71 -0.01
CA PRO A 252 11.52 -14.31 1.08
C PRO A 252 12.36 -15.17 2.02
N ASN A 253 13.49 -15.71 1.55
CA ASN A 253 14.32 -16.66 2.30
C ASN A 253 15.81 -16.29 2.18
N LEU A 254 16.24 -15.22 2.83
CA LEU A 254 17.66 -14.84 2.87
C LEU A 254 18.39 -15.61 3.99
N LYS A 255 19.10 -16.69 3.64
CA LYS A 255 19.93 -17.47 4.57
C LYS A 255 21.28 -16.78 4.83
N ASP A 256 22.09 -16.66 3.78
CA ASP A 256 23.41 -16.01 3.85
C ASP A 256 23.55 -14.89 2.82
N TYR A 257 23.41 -15.24 1.53
CA TYR A 257 23.66 -14.36 0.41
C TYR A 257 22.71 -14.64 -0.74
N VAL A 258 22.14 -13.59 -1.35
CA VAL A 258 21.33 -13.68 -2.57
C VAL A 258 21.75 -12.56 -3.52
N LEU A 259 21.93 -12.91 -4.80
CA LEU A 259 22.20 -11.95 -5.86
C LEU A 259 21.01 -11.89 -6.81
N VAL A 260 20.47 -10.69 -7.01
CA VAL A 260 19.32 -10.44 -7.89
C VAL A 260 19.75 -9.59 -9.07
N ARG A 261 19.27 -9.92 -10.27
CA ARG A 261 19.53 -9.17 -11.50
C ARG A 261 18.31 -8.38 -11.94
N ARG A 262 18.54 -7.17 -12.43
CA ARG A 262 17.50 -6.32 -13.03
C ARG A 262 18.06 -5.60 -14.24
N THR A 263 17.18 -5.27 -15.16
CA THR A 263 17.47 -4.49 -16.35
C THR A 263 16.56 -3.28 -16.38
N VAL A 264 17.13 -2.09 -16.56
CA VAL A 264 16.38 -0.86 -16.77
C VAL A 264 16.52 -0.40 -18.21
N MET A 265 15.43 0.12 -18.76
CA MET A 265 15.40 0.75 -20.08
C MET A 265 15.21 2.26 -19.92
N ASN A 266 16.02 3.04 -20.62
CA ASN A 266 15.89 4.49 -20.72
C ASN A 266 14.77 4.88 -21.68
N VAL A 267 13.79 5.60 -21.14
CA VAL A 267 12.65 6.20 -21.86
C VAL A 267 12.63 7.72 -21.75
N GLY A 268 13.62 8.30 -21.07
CA GLY A 268 13.82 9.74 -20.93
C GLY A 268 14.81 10.31 -21.95
N PRO A 269 15.62 11.33 -21.57
CA PRO A 269 16.60 11.96 -22.46
C PRO A 269 17.60 10.96 -23.06
N MET A 270 18.05 11.23 -24.30
CA MET A 270 19.01 10.37 -25.02
C MET A 270 20.37 10.25 -24.33
N GLU A 271 20.74 11.23 -23.52
CA GLU A 271 21.99 11.26 -22.79
C GLU A 271 21.72 11.65 -21.33
N VAL A 272 21.95 10.71 -20.43
CA VAL A 272 21.66 10.88 -19.00
C VAL A 272 22.45 9.86 -18.19
N THR A 273 22.90 10.26 -17.01
CA THR A 273 23.56 9.39 -16.05
C THR A 273 22.73 9.30 -14.78
N TYR A 274 22.55 8.09 -14.27
CA TYR A 274 21.87 7.82 -13.00
C TYR A 274 22.85 7.25 -11.98
N ARG A 275 22.68 7.66 -10.72
CA ARG A 275 23.39 7.09 -9.56
C ARG A 275 22.42 6.31 -8.69
N ALA A 276 22.85 5.15 -8.21
CA ALA A 276 22.09 4.34 -7.28
C ALA A 276 22.14 4.96 -5.87
N VAL A 277 20.97 5.23 -5.30
CA VAL A 277 20.77 5.58 -3.89
C VAL A 277 20.12 4.38 -3.21
N VAL A 278 20.77 3.88 -2.17
CA VAL A 278 20.43 2.62 -1.53
C VAL A 278 19.96 2.84 -0.09
N GLU A 279 18.82 2.26 0.25
CA GLU A 279 18.29 2.20 1.61
C GLU A 279 18.21 0.72 2.00
N ALA A 280 19.16 0.28 2.83
CA ALA A 280 19.30 -1.12 3.19
C ALA A 280 18.17 -1.58 4.14
N PRO A 281 17.55 -2.74 3.89
CA PRO A 281 16.66 -3.36 4.86
C PRO A 281 17.37 -3.61 6.20
N ALA A 282 16.66 -3.41 7.31
CA ALA A 282 17.21 -3.64 8.64
C ALA A 282 17.78 -5.06 8.78
N GLY A 283 18.99 -5.18 9.33
CA GLY A 283 19.65 -6.49 9.49
C GLY A 283 20.24 -7.09 8.21
N VAL A 284 20.24 -6.38 7.08
CA VAL A 284 20.74 -6.85 5.78
C VAL A 284 21.81 -5.90 5.22
N ALA A 285 22.92 -6.44 4.73
CA ALA A 285 23.87 -5.69 3.90
C ALA A 285 23.34 -5.65 2.46
N PHE A 286 23.41 -4.49 1.83
CA PHE A 286 22.76 -4.21 0.56
C PHE A 286 23.70 -3.42 -0.34
N SER A 287 23.97 -3.92 -1.56
CA SER A 287 24.84 -3.24 -2.53
C SER A 287 24.36 -3.43 -3.97
N VAL A 288 24.63 -2.44 -4.81
CA VAL A 288 24.23 -2.42 -6.23
C VAL A 288 25.46 -2.22 -7.11
N VAL A 289 25.61 -3.05 -8.14
CA VAL A 289 26.72 -3.02 -9.09
C VAL A 289 26.20 -3.09 -10.54
N PRO A 290 26.58 -2.16 -11.43
CA PRO A 290 27.31 -0.93 -11.14
C PRO A 290 26.45 0.05 -10.32
N SER A 291 27.07 0.93 -9.52
CA SER A 291 26.37 1.97 -8.77
C SER A 291 26.03 3.21 -9.61
N VAL A 292 26.51 3.24 -10.86
CA VAL A 292 26.27 4.31 -11.84
C VAL A 292 25.97 3.67 -13.19
N ILE A 293 24.92 4.15 -13.84
CA ILE A 293 24.56 3.76 -15.21
C ILE A 293 24.46 5.02 -16.08
N SER A 294 25.02 4.97 -17.28
CA SER A 294 25.05 6.11 -18.21
C SER A 294 24.50 5.68 -19.56
N PHE A 295 23.59 6.48 -20.10
CA PHE A 295 23.04 6.32 -21.45
C PHE A 295 23.63 7.42 -22.33
N THR A 296 24.07 7.05 -23.54
CA THR A 296 24.65 7.96 -24.52
C THR A 296 23.85 7.94 -25.82
N LYS A 297 23.93 9.03 -26.59
CA LYS A 297 23.27 9.12 -27.89
C LYS A 297 23.79 8.02 -28.82
N GLY A 298 22.88 7.20 -29.36
CA GLY A 298 23.21 6.06 -30.23
C GLY A 298 23.74 4.82 -29.51
N GLY A 299 23.83 4.85 -28.17
CA GLY A 299 24.17 3.69 -27.35
C GLY A 299 23.00 2.75 -27.08
N THR A 300 23.22 1.74 -26.23
CA THR A 300 22.14 0.85 -25.76
C THR A 300 21.11 1.64 -24.95
N LYS A 301 19.83 1.30 -25.13
CA LYS A 301 18.73 1.83 -24.30
C LYS A 301 18.54 1.04 -23.01
N SER A 302 19.17 -0.12 -22.87
CA SER A 302 19.00 -1.00 -21.71
C SER A 302 20.32 -1.23 -21.00
N MET A 303 20.27 -1.19 -19.66
CA MET A 303 21.40 -1.46 -18.78
C MET A 303 21.01 -2.48 -17.71
N MET A 304 21.86 -3.49 -17.53
CA MET A 304 21.72 -4.48 -16.47
C MET A 304 22.50 -4.06 -15.23
N PHE A 305 21.96 -4.38 -14.06
CA PHE A 305 22.65 -4.24 -12.79
C PHE A 305 22.30 -5.41 -11.87
N GLU A 306 23.18 -5.64 -10.90
CA GLU A 306 23.06 -6.67 -9.89
C GLU A 306 22.89 -6.04 -8.52
N VAL A 307 22.10 -6.71 -7.69
CA VAL A 307 21.73 -6.30 -6.34
C VAL A 307 22.06 -7.45 -5.41
N ALA A 308 23.03 -7.24 -4.53
CA ALA A 308 23.47 -8.24 -3.57
C ALA A 308 22.86 -7.97 -2.19
N PHE A 309 22.35 -9.04 -1.59
CA PHE A 309 21.81 -9.07 -0.23
C PHE A 309 22.62 -10.05 0.60
N THR A 310 23.15 -9.60 1.73
CA THR A 310 23.85 -10.46 2.70
C THR A 310 23.21 -10.33 4.07
N ALA A 311 22.84 -11.45 4.69
CA ALA A 311 22.29 -11.45 6.04
C ALA A 311 23.37 -10.98 7.04
N ARG A 312 23.14 -9.82 7.70
CA ARG A 312 23.96 -9.40 8.84
C ARG A 312 23.39 -9.95 10.14
N GLN A 313 22.07 -9.91 10.25
CA GLN A 313 21.34 -10.49 11.37
C GLN A 313 20.82 -11.87 10.96
N LYS A 314 21.51 -12.93 11.40
CA LYS A 314 21.12 -14.32 11.12
C LYS A 314 20.07 -14.80 12.12
N VAL A 315 18.83 -14.33 11.94
CA VAL A 315 17.69 -14.68 12.80
C VAL A 315 16.53 -15.17 11.95
N GLN A 316 15.66 -15.98 12.56
CA GLN A 316 14.34 -16.26 11.99
C GLN A 316 13.46 -15.02 12.16
N GLY A 317 13.49 -14.14 11.16
CA GLY A 317 12.90 -12.81 11.23
C GLY A 317 11.57 -12.67 10.48
N GLY A 318 10.93 -11.52 10.69
CA GLY A 318 9.92 -11.00 9.78
C GLY A 318 10.55 -10.33 8.56
N TYR A 319 9.71 -9.83 7.66
CA TYR A 319 10.19 -8.99 6.56
C TYR A 319 10.68 -7.64 7.08
N THR A 320 11.79 -7.21 6.52
CA THR A 320 12.38 -5.89 6.67
C THR A 320 12.38 -5.21 5.30
N PHE A 321 12.37 -3.89 5.29
CA PHE A 321 12.09 -3.12 4.08
C PHE A 321 13.18 -2.10 3.81
N GLY A 322 13.41 -1.84 2.52
CA GLY A 322 14.35 -0.85 2.04
C GLY A 322 13.96 -0.38 0.64
N SER A 323 14.89 0.29 -0.04
CA SER A 323 14.65 0.76 -1.40
C SER A 323 15.92 0.94 -2.22
N LEU A 324 15.76 0.88 -3.54
CA LEU A 324 16.75 1.32 -4.51
C LEU A 324 16.15 2.45 -5.33
N THR A 325 16.83 3.59 -5.40
CA THR A 325 16.44 4.71 -6.25
C THR A 325 17.54 5.02 -7.26
N TRP A 326 17.23 4.97 -8.54
CA TRP A 326 18.08 5.59 -9.56
C TRP A 326 17.78 7.08 -9.64
N GLN A 327 18.73 7.89 -9.21
CA GLN A 327 18.63 9.34 -9.24
C GLN A 327 19.41 9.89 -10.44
N SER A 328 18.72 10.63 -11.30
CA SER A 328 19.35 11.31 -12.43
C SER A 328 20.28 12.42 -11.92
N VAL A 329 21.45 12.55 -12.56
CA VAL A 329 22.40 13.63 -12.29
C VAL A 329 22.01 14.93 -13.03
N ALA A 330 21.23 14.83 -14.10
CA ALA A 330 20.92 15.95 -15.00
C ALA A 330 19.45 16.39 -14.96
N THR A 331 18.55 15.56 -14.43
CA THR A 331 17.10 15.79 -14.40
C THR A 331 16.54 15.55 -13.01
N THR A 332 15.25 15.82 -12.81
CA THR A 332 14.54 15.54 -11.56
C THR A 332 14.01 14.10 -11.47
N HIS A 333 14.41 13.21 -12.41
CA HIS A 333 13.94 11.83 -12.42
C HIS A 333 14.49 11.06 -11.22
N LEU A 334 13.58 10.45 -10.47
CA LEU A 334 13.85 9.51 -9.38
C LEU A 334 13.05 8.24 -9.67
N VAL A 335 13.77 7.14 -9.87
CA VAL A 335 13.18 5.85 -10.24
C VAL A 335 13.37 4.89 -9.07
N ARG A 336 12.38 4.80 -8.20
CA ARG A 336 12.47 4.09 -6.93
C ARG A 336 11.74 2.74 -6.98
N ILE A 337 12.43 1.66 -6.61
CA ILE A 337 11.80 0.34 -6.41
C ILE A 337 11.79 -0.03 -4.91
N PRO A 338 10.67 -0.57 -4.38
CA PRO A 338 10.62 -1.10 -3.03
C PRO A 338 11.33 -2.46 -2.93
N ILE A 339 11.89 -2.70 -1.73
CA ILE A 339 12.61 -3.93 -1.40
C ILE A 339 12.02 -4.52 -0.13
N ALA A 340 11.75 -5.83 -0.12
CA ALA A 340 11.33 -6.59 1.05
C ALA A 340 12.20 -7.83 1.22
N VAL A 341 12.83 -7.99 2.38
CA VAL A 341 13.75 -9.10 2.66
C VAL A 341 13.41 -9.74 3.99
N ARG A 342 13.33 -11.06 4.03
CA ARG A 342 13.18 -11.83 5.27
C ARG A 342 14.39 -12.71 5.46
N THR A 343 15.11 -12.50 6.56
CA THR A 343 16.21 -13.37 6.97
C THR A 343 15.65 -14.64 7.60
N VAL A 344 16.23 -15.79 7.25
CA VAL A 344 15.86 -17.09 7.80
C VAL A 344 17.10 -17.89 8.15
N ILE A 345 17.05 -18.69 9.21
CA ILE A 345 18.16 -19.58 9.59
C ILE A 345 17.91 -21.02 9.13
N GLN A 346 16.64 -21.45 9.12
CA GLN A 346 16.20 -22.76 8.66
C GLN A 346 14.72 -22.69 8.29
N ASP A 347 14.24 -23.70 7.58
CA ASP A 347 12.83 -23.85 7.25
C ASP A 347 12.10 -24.43 8.46
N PHE A 348 11.21 -23.64 9.08
CA PHE A 348 10.42 -24.10 10.22
C PHE A 348 9.14 -24.76 9.73
N VAL A 349 8.95 -26.02 10.09
CA VAL A 349 7.69 -26.75 9.93
C VAL A 349 7.19 -27.04 11.34
N ALA A 350 5.95 -26.66 11.63
CA ALA A 350 5.26 -27.10 12.83
C ALA A 350 4.50 -28.37 12.48
N ASP A 351 4.92 -29.50 13.05
CA ASP A 351 4.11 -30.71 13.01
C ASP A 351 3.00 -30.56 14.05
N THR A 352 1.75 -30.64 13.60
CA THR A 352 0.57 -30.62 14.48
C THR A 352 -0.06 -32.00 14.61
N SER A 353 0.64 -33.07 14.18
CA SER A 353 0.21 -34.45 14.34
C SER A 353 -0.05 -34.85 15.78
#